data_AF-A0A2D0HJ34-F1
#
_entry.id   AF-A0A2D0HJ34-F1
#
_cell.length_a   1.000
_cell.length_b   1.000
_cell.length_c   1.000
_cell.angle_alpha   90.00
_cell.angle_beta   90.00
_cell.angle_gamma   90.00
#
_symmetry.space_group_name_H-M   'P 1'
#
loop_
_entity.id
_entity.type
_entity.pdbx_description
1 polymer ?
#
loop_
_entity_poly.entity_id
_entity_poly.type
_entity_poly.pdbx_seq_one_letter_code
_entity_poly.pdbx_strand_id
1 'polypeptide(L)'
;MSDNTNQPREYDAVLGGKNIPSLEGAVVLGGIEGVKLRLKNADPKVRIAGLWQALNYGEQGLDLVIQGLNNEFVEVQKQAYLLLNTRTETRVQQVLIESDVHLRLGGITDYTRLRDFLADGKWREADKETWRVMFTVAKRQKERWLREEDIQNFPCEDLRTIDDLWVKYSNGHFGFSVQQRIFHSLGVTRESNYKIWGEFGLQIGWKQRHLWLYYREISFDIKAPKGHLPASIDICYERYSGGYDYETAQFVAFISSRLVNCDI
;
A
#
# COMPACT_ATOMS: atom_id res chain seq x y z
N MET A 1 38.23 -11.59 -19.73
CA MET A 1 37.34 -12.17 -20.75
C MET A 1 36.02 -11.43 -20.65
N SER A 2 35.70 -10.63 -21.65
CA SER A 2 34.51 -9.78 -21.68
C SER A 2 33.33 -10.61 -22.20
N ASP A 3 32.46 -11.07 -21.31
CA ASP A 3 31.20 -11.69 -21.72
C ASP A 3 30.31 -10.63 -22.36
N ASN A 4 29.97 -10.88 -23.61
CA ASN A 4 29.25 -9.97 -24.48
C ASN A 4 27.74 -10.08 -24.18
N THR A 5 27.22 -9.25 -23.27
CA THR A 5 25.85 -9.28 -22.74
C THR A 5 24.75 -8.86 -23.74
N ASN A 6 25.09 -8.62 -25.01
CA ASN A 6 24.19 -8.07 -26.03
C ASN A 6 23.58 -9.10 -26.99
N GLN A 7 23.68 -10.42 -26.70
CA GLN A 7 23.08 -11.45 -27.55
C GLN A 7 21.62 -11.77 -27.17
N PRO A 8 20.74 -12.04 -28.16
CA PRO A 8 19.36 -12.46 -27.94
C PRO A 8 19.27 -13.74 -27.09
N ARG A 9 18.24 -13.85 -26.23
CA ARG A 9 18.01 -15.01 -25.35
C ARG A 9 16.85 -15.87 -25.82
N GLU A 10 16.75 -17.07 -25.25
CA GLU A 10 15.79 -18.12 -25.61
C GLU A 10 14.31 -17.69 -25.58
N TYR A 11 13.97 -16.62 -24.85
CA TYR A 11 12.61 -16.04 -24.77
C TYR A 11 12.36 -14.84 -25.69
N ASP A 12 13.29 -14.49 -26.59
CA ASP A 12 13.11 -13.46 -27.61
C ASP A 12 12.23 -14.00 -28.77
N ALA A 13 10.94 -14.21 -28.51
CA ALA A 13 9.99 -14.60 -29.53
C ALA A 13 9.85 -13.51 -30.62
N VAL A 14 10.27 -13.83 -31.84
CA VAL A 14 10.14 -13.00 -33.04
C VAL A 14 8.73 -13.17 -33.61
N LEU A 15 7.82 -12.25 -33.27
CA LEU A 15 6.50 -12.18 -33.89
C LEU A 15 6.55 -11.28 -35.14
N GLY A 16 6.84 -11.89 -36.29
CA GLY A 16 6.65 -11.26 -37.60
C GLY A 16 5.17 -11.23 -37.97
N GLY A 17 4.51 -10.08 -37.82
CA GLY A 17 3.12 -9.84 -38.24
C GLY A 17 3.05 -8.71 -39.28
N LYS A 18 2.57 -9.06 -40.47
CA LYS A 18 2.49 -8.23 -41.70
C LYS A 18 1.66 -6.95 -41.54
N ASN A 19 2.30 -5.79 -41.71
CA ASN A 19 1.88 -4.65 -42.55
C ASN A 19 2.71 -3.40 -42.21
N ILE A 20 3.96 -3.35 -42.67
CA ILE A 20 4.75 -2.12 -42.71
C ILE A 20 5.25 -1.97 -44.16
N PRO A 21 4.97 -0.85 -44.85
CA PRO A 21 5.54 -0.55 -46.16
C PRO A 21 7.07 -0.60 -46.08
N SER A 22 7.68 -1.24 -47.06
CA SER A 22 9.11 -1.50 -47.23
C SER A 22 10.04 -0.49 -46.54
N LEU A 23 10.74 -0.93 -45.48
CA LEU A 23 12.08 -0.44 -45.17
C LEU A 23 13.03 -1.64 -45.32
N GLU A 24 13.60 -1.80 -46.51
CA GLU A 24 14.78 -2.64 -46.70
C GLU A 24 15.91 -2.08 -45.80
N GLY A 25 16.35 -2.88 -44.82
CA GLY A 25 17.50 -2.57 -43.96
C GLY A 25 17.23 -2.48 -42.46
N ALA A 26 15.99 -2.66 -41.98
CA ALA A 26 15.71 -2.63 -40.55
C ALA A 26 16.24 -3.89 -39.85
N VAL A 27 17.44 -3.80 -39.26
CA VAL A 27 17.94 -4.76 -38.26
C VAL A 27 16.87 -4.93 -37.18
N VAL A 28 16.32 -6.14 -37.06
CA VAL A 28 15.43 -6.49 -35.96
C VAL A 28 16.30 -6.60 -34.71
N LEU A 29 16.47 -5.48 -34.01
CA LEU A 29 17.26 -5.40 -32.80
C LEU A 29 16.58 -6.26 -31.71
N GLY A 30 17.06 -7.49 -31.53
CA GLY A 30 16.74 -8.34 -30.38
C GLY A 30 17.44 -7.85 -29.10
N GLY A 31 17.27 -8.57 -28.00
CA GLY A 31 17.96 -8.23 -26.75
C GLY A 31 17.49 -6.90 -26.12
N ILE A 32 18.40 -6.27 -25.37
CA ILE A 32 18.12 -5.01 -24.66
C ILE A 32 17.86 -3.82 -25.61
N GLU A 33 18.43 -3.84 -26.82
CA GLU A 33 18.17 -2.79 -27.81
C GLU A 33 16.72 -2.83 -28.32
N GLY A 34 16.15 -4.03 -28.46
CA GLY A 34 14.72 -4.19 -28.72
C GLY A 34 13.85 -3.65 -27.59
N VAL A 35 14.28 -3.84 -26.33
CA VAL A 35 13.60 -3.25 -25.15
C VAL A 35 13.62 -1.72 -25.21
N LYS A 36 14.78 -1.12 -25.47
CA LYS A 36 14.92 0.34 -25.61
C LYS A 36 14.03 0.90 -26.73
N LEU A 37 13.89 0.17 -27.84
CA LEU A 37 13.00 0.56 -28.93
C LEU A 37 11.52 0.53 -28.50
N ARG A 38 11.09 -0.51 -27.78
CA ARG A 38 9.72 -0.60 -27.22
C ARG A 38 9.42 0.54 -26.25
N LEU A 39 10.38 0.90 -25.40
CA LEU A 39 10.24 2.00 -24.43
C LEU A 39 10.08 3.39 -25.07
N LYS A 40 10.46 3.55 -26.36
CA LYS A 40 10.27 4.78 -27.14
C LYS A 40 8.99 4.81 -27.97
N ASN A 41 8.18 3.74 -27.96
CA ASN A 41 6.99 3.62 -28.79
C ASN A 41 5.93 4.69 -28.44
N ALA A 42 5.07 5.10 -29.35
CA ALA A 42 4.01 6.07 -29.05
C ALA A 42 2.89 5.48 -28.15
N ASP A 43 2.71 4.16 -28.13
CA ASP A 43 1.70 3.48 -27.32
C ASP A 43 2.25 3.15 -25.91
N PRO A 44 1.62 3.66 -24.83
CA PRO A 44 2.02 3.37 -23.45
C PRO A 44 1.98 1.87 -23.10
N LYS A 45 1.09 1.07 -23.72
CA LYS A 45 1.04 -0.38 -23.47
C LYS A 45 2.31 -1.08 -23.96
N VAL A 46 2.83 -0.65 -25.10
CA VAL A 46 4.09 -1.19 -25.66
C VAL A 46 5.27 -0.80 -24.77
N ARG A 47 5.28 0.43 -24.21
CA ARG A 47 6.29 0.85 -23.24
C ARG A 47 6.23 0.02 -21.97
N ILE A 48 5.03 -0.24 -21.42
CA ILE A 48 4.85 -1.09 -20.24
C ILE A 48 5.42 -2.49 -20.50
N ALA A 49 5.10 -3.12 -21.63
CA ALA A 49 5.69 -4.41 -22.00
C ALA A 49 7.23 -4.34 -22.08
N GLY A 50 7.78 -3.23 -22.57
CA GLY A 50 9.22 -2.94 -22.53
C GLY A 50 9.79 -2.92 -21.10
N LEU A 51 9.11 -2.27 -20.14
CA LEU A 51 9.55 -2.23 -18.74
C LEU A 51 9.64 -3.64 -18.13
N TRP A 52 8.64 -4.49 -18.36
CA TRP A 52 8.65 -5.88 -17.91
C TRP A 52 9.81 -6.66 -18.53
N GLN A 53 10.02 -6.52 -19.84
CA GLN A 53 11.09 -7.21 -20.55
C GLN A 53 12.48 -6.73 -20.09
N ALA A 54 12.61 -5.45 -19.71
CA ALA A 54 13.87 -4.88 -19.22
C ALA A 54 14.41 -5.65 -18.01
N LEU A 55 13.55 -6.15 -17.11
CA LEU A 55 13.98 -6.88 -15.91
C LEU A 55 14.82 -8.14 -16.20
N ASN A 56 14.72 -8.69 -17.41
CA ASN A 56 15.54 -9.83 -17.83
C ASN A 56 17.02 -9.46 -18.08
N TYR A 57 17.37 -8.17 -18.11
CA TYR A 57 18.69 -7.67 -18.50
C TYR A 57 19.52 -7.10 -17.33
N GLY A 58 19.26 -7.53 -16.09
CA GLY A 58 20.06 -7.17 -14.92
C GLY A 58 20.09 -5.66 -14.66
N GLU A 59 21.25 -5.13 -14.28
CA GLU A 59 21.42 -3.69 -13.96
C GLU A 59 21.05 -2.77 -15.11
N GLN A 60 21.41 -3.10 -16.36
CA GLN A 60 21.05 -2.27 -17.52
C GLN A 60 19.54 -2.25 -17.74
N GLY A 61 18.89 -3.37 -17.48
CA GLY A 61 17.43 -3.48 -17.47
C GLY A 61 16.79 -2.63 -16.37
N LEU A 62 17.33 -2.72 -15.16
CA LEU A 62 16.87 -1.97 -14.00
C LEU A 62 16.98 -0.46 -14.21
N ASP A 63 18.06 0.01 -14.83
CA ASP A 63 18.24 1.42 -15.21
C ASP A 63 17.13 1.92 -16.15
N LEU A 64 16.70 1.07 -17.10
CA LEU A 64 15.59 1.39 -18.00
C LEU A 64 14.25 1.47 -17.26
N VAL A 65 14.03 0.60 -16.27
CA VAL A 65 12.83 0.67 -15.43
C VAL A 65 12.85 1.94 -14.57
N ILE A 66 14.00 2.31 -13.99
CA ILE A 66 14.20 3.57 -13.26
C ILE A 66 13.86 4.78 -14.13
N GLN A 67 14.32 4.81 -15.39
CA GLN A 67 13.98 5.89 -16.33
C GLN A 67 12.47 6.00 -16.57
N GLY A 68 11.76 4.87 -16.51
CA GLY A 68 10.30 4.81 -16.62
C GLY A 68 9.56 5.68 -15.59
N LEU A 69 10.15 5.96 -14.42
CA LEU A 69 9.58 6.85 -13.40
C LEU A 69 9.35 8.28 -13.89
N ASN A 70 10.09 8.72 -14.92
CA ASN A 70 9.96 10.05 -15.53
C ASN A 70 9.34 10.00 -16.93
N ASN A 71 8.63 8.92 -17.29
CA ASN A 71 7.98 8.82 -18.60
C ASN A 71 6.87 9.87 -18.77
N GLU A 72 6.52 10.25 -19.99
CA GLU A 72 5.43 11.21 -20.23
C GLU A 72 4.03 10.64 -19.88
N PHE A 73 3.86 9.32 -19.96
CA PHE A 73 2.60 8.65 -19.65
C PHE A 73 2.55 8.22 -18.18
N VAL A 74 1.50 8.66 -17.48
CA VAL A 74 1.26 8.36 -16.06
C VAL A 74 1.18 6.84 -15.82
N GLU A 75 0.59 6.08 -16.74
CA GLU A 75 0.46 4.63 -16.64
C GLU A 75 1.82 3.93 -16.71
N VAL A 76 2.75 4.46 -17.52
CA VAL A 76 4.11 3.93 -17.64
C VAL A 76 4.92 4.24 -16.39
N GLN A 77 4.82 5.48 -15.88
CA GLN A 77 5.41 5.87 -14.60
C GLN A 77 4.91 4.97 -13.46
N LYS A 78 3.58 4.72 -13.40
CA LYS A 78 2.95 3.84 -12.41
C LYS A 78 3.50 2.42 -12.46
N GLN A 79 3.60 1.84 -13.66
CA GLN A 79 4.17 0.49 -13.81
C GLN A 79 5.65 0.46 -13.42
N ALA A 80 6.45 1.44 -13.85
CA ALA A 80 7.84 1.55 -13.44
C ALA A 80 8.00 1.60 -11.91
N TYR A 81 7.19 2.42 -11.23
CA TYR A 81 7.18 2.49 -9.77
C TYR A 81 6.84 1.15 -9.13
N LEU A 82 5.78 0.48 -9.58
CA LEU A 82 5.36 -0.83 -9.02
C LEU A 82 6.46 -1.89 -9.18
N LEU A 83 7.11 -1.94 -10.34
CA LEU A 83 8.23 -2.87 -10.59
C LEU A 83 9.40 -2.60 -9.63
N LEU A 84 9.76 -1.34 -9.43
CA LEU A 84 10.89 -0.95 -8.59
C LEU A 84 10.58 -1.08 -7.10
N ASN A 85 9.34 -0.87 -6.68
CA ASN A 85 8.97 -0.90 -5.26
C ASN A 85 9.09 -2.30 -4.62
N THR A 86 9.09 -3.34 -5.45
CA THR A 86 9.31 -4.73 -5.01
C THR A 86 10.80 -5.08 -4.81
N ARG A 87 11.71 -4.19 -5.18
CA ARG A 87 13.17 -4.39 -5.16
C ARG A 87 13.76 -4.03 -3.80
N THR A 88 14.88 -4.63 -3.42
CA THR A 88 15.52 -4.44 -2.09
C THR A 88 16.83 -3.65 -2.16
N GLU A 89 17.32 -3.39 -3.37
CA GLU A 89 18.57 -2.71 -3.63
C GLU A 89 18.52 -1.26 -3.11
N THR A 90 19.50 -0.87 -2.30
CA THR A 90 19.58 0.45 -1.66
C THR A 90 19.47 1.60 -2.66
N ARG A 91 20.12 1.46 -3.83
CA ARG A 91 20.07 2.45 -4.91
C ARG A 91 18.64 2.65 -5.43
N VAL A 92 17.86 1.58 -5.60
CA VAL A 92 16.48 1.68 -6.08
C VAL A 92 15.62 2.38 -5.04
N GLN A 93 15.77 2.01 -3.77
CA GLN A 93 15.06 2.66 -2.66
C GLN A 93 15.37 4.16 -2.61
N GLN A 94 16.64 4.55 -2.75
CA GLN A 94 17.05 5.95 -2.77
C GLN A 94 16.46 6.72 -3.96
N VAL A 95 16.46 6.14 -5.16
CA VAL A 95 15.84 6.74 -6.36
C VAL A 95 14.34 6.94 -6.18
N LEU A 96 13.64 5.97 -5.60
CA LEU A 96 12.20 6.09 -5.33
C LEU A 96 11.90 7.24 -4.37
N ILE A 97 12.72 7.38 -3.31
CA ILE A 97 12.63 8.47 -2.33
C ILE A 97 12.90 9.84 -3.00
N GLU A 98 13.98 9.97 -3.77
CA GLU A 98 14.39 11.25 -4.38
C GLU A 98 13.47 11.67 -5.53
N SER A 99 12.83 10.72 -6.22
CA SER A 99 11.99 11.02 -7.38
C SER A 99 10.65 11.67 -7.01
N ASP A 100 10.20 11.62 -5.75
CA ASP A 100 8.86 12.10 -5.36
C ASP A 100 7.73 11.56 -6.26
N VAL A 101 7.94 10.45 -6.97
CA VAL A 101 7.03 9.95 -8.02
C VAL A 101 5.68 9.54 -7.42
N HIS A 102 5.71 9.08 -6.16
CA HIS A 102 4.54 8.88 -5.31
C HIS A 102 3.65 10.13 -5.20
N LEU A 103 4.25 11.31 -5.06
CA LEU A 103 3.54 12.59 -4.95
C LEU A 103 2.98 13.03 -6.31
N ARG A 104 3.71 12.75 -7.41
CA ARG A 104 3.31 13.12 -8.78
C ARG A 104 2.17 12.27 -9.34
N LEU A 105 2.12 10.98 -8.98
CA LEU A 105 1.21 10.02 -9.59
C LEU A 105 -0.23 10.05 -9.08
N GLY A 106 -0.56 10.87 -8.07
CA GLY A 106 -1.94 11.25 -7.73
C GLY A 106 -2.97 10.12 -7.59
N GLY A 107 -2.52 8.89 -7.32
CA GLY A 107 -3.35 7.67 -7.40
C GLY A 107 -2.60 6.35 -7.17
N ILE A 108 -1.38 6.41 -6.63
CA ILE A 108 -0.72 5.27 -5.99
C ILE A 108 -0.42 5.72 -4.57
N THR A 109 -1.15 5.14 -3.64
CA THR A 109 -0.85 5.30 -2.23
C THR A 109 0.45 4.55 -1.95
N ASP A 110 1.48 5.27 -1.54
CA ASP A 110 2.75 4.68 -1.19
C ASP A 110 2.66 4.08 0.22
N TYR A 111 2.76 2.76 0.29
CA TYR A 111 2.74 1.98 1.53
C TYR A 111 4.14 1.61 2.04
N THR A 112 5.21 2.01 1.35
CA THR A 112 6.60 1.64 1.72
C THR A 112 6.95 2.09 3.12
N ARG A 113 6.63 3.35 3.44
CA ARG A 113 6.91 3.89 4.76
C ARG A 113 6.17 3.14 5.86
N LEU A 114 4.92 2.75 5.61
CA LEU A 114 4.15 1.90 6.52
C LEU A 114 4.80 0.51 6.65
N ARG A 115 5.12 -0.14 5.53
CA ARG A 115 5.82 -1.42 5.48
C ARG A 115 7.12 -1.39 6.27
N ASP A 116 7.93 -0.36 6.08
CA ASP A 116 9.26 -0.25 6.68
C ASP A 116 9.16 0.01 8.19
N PHE A 117 8.23 0.87 8.62
CA PHE A 117 7.96 1.02 10.06
C PHE A 117 7.47 -0.27 10.71
N LEU A 118 6.60 -1.02 10.03
CA LEU A 118 6.13 -2.32 10.52
C LEU A 118 7.24 -3.37 10.56
N ALA A 119 8.08 -3.44 9.51
CA ALA A 119 9.22 -4.34 9.43
C ALA A 119 10.26 -4.09 10.53
N ASP A 120 10.49 -2.81 10.85
CA ASP A 120 11.39 -2.38 11.92
C ASP A 120 10.79 -2.52 13.33
N GLY A 121 9.51 -2.91 13.45
CA GLY A 121 8.79 -2.94 14.73
C GLY A 121 8.54 -1.55 15.35
N LYS A 122 8.58 -0.49 14.54
CA LYS A 122 8.28 0.90 14.92
C LYS A 122 6.77 1.11 14.94
N TRP A 123 6.09 0.44 15.87
CA TRP A 123 4.63 0.35 15.92
C TRP A 123 3.91 1.70 16.02
N ARG A 124 4.48 2.67 16.74
CA ARG A 124 3.91 4.01 16.89
C ARG A 124 3.99 4.81 15.60
N GLU A 125 5.11 4.72 14.90
CA GLU A 125 5.32 5.36 13.61
C GLU A 125 4.47 4.72 12.53
N ALA A 126 4.36 3.38 12.52
CA ALA A 126 3.48 2.63 11.63
C ALA A 126 2.01 3.02 11.81
N ASP A 127 1.56 3.18 13.06
CA ASP A 127 0.19 3.61 13.37
C ASP A 127 -0.11 5.02 12.84
N LYS A 128 0.79 5.98 13.09
CA LYS A 128 0.67 7.34 12.52
C LYS A 128 0.66 7.34 11.00
N GLU A 129 1.53 6.53 10.38
CA GLU A 129 1.61 6.44 8.93
C GLU A 129 0.36 5.78 8.34
N THR A 130 -0.22 4.79 9.02
CA THR A 130 -1.51 4.18 8.65
C THR A 130 -2.59 5.25 8.50
N TRP A 131 -2.74 6.14 9.48
CA TRP A 131 -3.72 7.22 9.42
C TRP A 131 -3.40 8.24 8.33
N ARG A 132 -2.14 8.64 8.17
CA ARG A 132 -1.71 9.53 7.08
C ARG A 132 -2.07 8.95 5.70
N VAL A 133 -1.85 7.65 5.53
CA VAL A 133 -2.18 6.89 4.32
C VAL A 133 -3.69 6.81 4.11
N MET A 134 -4.47 6.46 5.13
CA MET A 134 -5.93 6.39 5.03
C MET A 134 -6.55 7.74 4.68
N PHE A 135 -6.07 8.85 5.27
CA PHE A 135 -6.49 10.19 4.87
C PHE A 135 -6.11 10.52 3.43
N THR A 136 -4.98 10.01 2.95
CA THR A 136 -4.53 10.23 1.57
C THR A 136 -5.44 9.52 0.58
N VAL A 137 -5.74 8.24 0.83
CA VAL A 137 -6.65 7.44 0.01
C VAL A 137 -8.05 8.06 -0.03
N ALA A 138 -8.56 8.50 1.11
CA ALA A 138 -9.86 9.16 1.22
C ALA A 138 -9.87 10.61 0.68
N LYS A 139 -8.72 11.17 0.29
CA LYS A 139 -8.55 12.57 -0.13
C LYS A 139 -8.97 13.58 0.95
N ARG A 140 -8.65 13.27 2.21
CA ARG A 140 -8.98 14.04 3.42
C ARG A 140 -7.78 14.40 4.30
N GLN A 141 -6.62 14.59 3.66
CA GLN A 141 -5.37 14.88 4.36
C GLN A 141 -5.43 16.17 5.19
N LYS A 142 -6.22 17.15 4.75
CA LYS A 142 -6.34 18.45 5.42
C LYS A 142 -7.22 18.36 6.66
N GLU A 143 -8.27 17.54 6.59
CA GLU A 143 -9.28 17.38 7.62
C GLU A 143 -8.76 16.52 8.77
N ARG A 144 -7.98 15.48 8.46
CA ARG A 144 -7.41 14.54 9.44
C ARG A 144 -8.47 13.78 10.26
N TRP A 145 -9.64 13.58 9.65
CA TRP A 145 -10.71 12.71 10.12
C TRP A 145 -11.45 12.09 8.93
N LEU A 146 -12.10 10.94 9.14
CA LEU A 146 -12.88 10.23 8.13
C LEU A 146 -14.36 10.24 8.52
N ARG A 147 -15.25 10.49 7.56
CA ARG A 147 -16.69 10.28 7.68
C ARG A 147 -16.98 8.80 7.47
N GLU A 148 -18.17 8.38 7.89
CA GLU A 148 -18.72 7.08 7.52
C GLU A 148 -18.65 6.84 6.01
N GLU A 149 -19.08 7.80 5.19
CA GLU A 149 -19.04 7.69 3.73
C GLU A 149 -17.63 7.49 3.16
N ASP A 150 -16.60 8.04 3.81
CA ASP A 150 -15.22 7.86 3.38
C ASP A 150 -14.75 6.42 3.63
N ILE A 151 -15.17 5.82 4.75
CA ILE A 151 -14.85 4.44 5.11
C ILE A 151 -15.66 3.46 4.24
N GLN A 152 -16.95 3.72 4.03
CA GLN A 152 -17.82 2.87 3.23
C GLN A 152 -17.40 2.81 1.75
N ASN A 153 -16.78 3.87 1.24
CA ASN A 153 -16.25 3.95 -0.12
C ASN A 153 -14.73 3.68 -0.21
N PHE A 154 -14.07 3.33 0.90
CA PHE A 154 -12.62 3.15 0.93
C PHE A 154 -12.22 1.99 -0.01
N PRO A 155 -11.28 2.16 -0.96
CA PRO A 155 -10.95 1.13 -1.93
C PRO A 155 -10.47 -0.17 -1.28
N CYS A 156 -10.97 -1.31 -1.75
CA CYS A 156 -10.66 -2.61 -1.14
C CYS A 156 -9.20 -2.99 -1.28
N GLU A 157 -8.55 -2.66 -2.40
CA GLU A 157 -7.12 -2.93 -2.61
C GLU A 157 -6.25 -2.18 -1.60
N ASP A 158 -6.57 -0.91 -1.33
CA ASP A 158 -5.88 -0.07 -0.36
C ASP A 158 -6.11 -0.60 1.07
N LEU A 159 -7.35 -0.93 1.43
CA LEU A 159 -7.68 -1.49 2.75
C LEU A 159 -7.00 -2.83 3.00
N ARG A 160 -7.02 -3.72 2.00
CA ARG A 160 -6.35 -5.03 2.04
C ARG A 160 -4.85 -4.86 2.21
N THR A 161 -4.24 -3.94 1.46
CA THR A 161 -2.80 -3.68 1.57
C THR A 161 -2.41 -3.23 2.97
N ILE A 162 -3.18 -2.31 3.58
CA ILE A 162 -2.93 -1.86 4.95
C ILE A 162 -3.05 -3.03 5.93
N ASP A 163 -4.13 -3.81 5.84
CA ASP A 163 -4.36 -4.94 6.74
C ASP A 163 -3.28 -6.03 6.60
N ASP A 164 -2.97 -6.44 5.38
CA ASP A 164 -1.98 -7.47 5.08
C ASP A 164 -0.59 -7.10 5.63
N LEU A 165 -0.21 -5.82 5.55
CA LEU A 165 1.04 -5.34 6.13
C LEU A 165 1.04 -5.50 7.65
N TRP A 166 -0.02 -5.03 8.33
CA TRP A 166 -0.14 -5.16 9.78
C TRP A 166 -0.14 -6.63 10.22
N VAL A 167 -0.94 -7.47 9.58
CA VAL A 167 -1.03 -8.91 9.85
C VAL A 167 0.32 -9.59 9.64
N LYS A 168 0.99 -9.34 8.50
CA LYS A 168 2.26 -9.98 8.16
C LYS A 168 3.35 -9.66 9.19
N TYR A 169 3.60 -8.38 9.45
CA TYR A 169 4.73 -7.96 10.29
C TYR A 169 4.48 -8.15 11.78
N SER A 170 3.22 -8.31 12.20
CA SER A 170 2.85 -8.67 13.56
C SER A 170 2.65 -10.18 13.78
N ASN A 171 2.89 -11.02 12.76
CA ASN A 171 2.62 -12.46 12.81
C ASN A 171 1.16 -12.80 13.16
N GLY A 172 0.21 -12.08 12.56
CA GLY A 172 -1.23 -12.24 12.74
C GLY A 172 -1.77 -11.68 14.05
N HIS A 173 -0.99 -10.83 14.74
CA HIS A 173 -1.34 -10.29 16.05
C HIS A 173 -2.09 -8.96 15.98
N PHE A 174 -1.79 -8.12 14.99
CA PHE A 174 -2.38 -6.81 14.72
C PHE A 174 -2.99 -6.75 13.32
N GLY A 175 -3.91 -5.81 13.11
CA GLY A 175 -4.65 -5.63 11.86
C GLY A 175 -6.13 -5.33 12.07
N PHE A 176 -6.75 -4.66 11.11
CA PHE A 176 -8.19 -4.39 11.12
C PHE A 176 -9.01 -5.68 10.98
N SER A 177 -8.56 -6.67 10.20
CA SER A 177 -9.20 -8.01 10.13
C SER A 177 -9.09 -8.75 11.46
N VAL A 178 -8.00 -8.55 12.21
CA VAL A 178 -7.85 -9.10 13.56
C VAL A 178 -8.85 -8.46 14.51
N GLN A 179 -8.97 -7.12 14.48
CA GLN A 179 -9.97 -6.38 15.24
C GLN A 179 -11.40 -6.81 14.88
N GLN A 180 -11.71 -6.94 13.60
CA GLN A 180 -13.00 -7.40 13.10
C GLN A 180 -13.37 -8.78 13.66
N ARG A 181 -12.46 -9.76 13.59
CA ARG A 181 -12.70 -11.11 14.14
C ARG A 181 -12.99 -11.07 15.64
N ILE A 182 -12.23 -10.25 16.39
CA ILE A 182 -12.45 -10.08 17.83
C ILE A 182 -13.82 -9.42 18.07
N PHE A 183 -14.13 -8.35 17.35
CA PHE A 183 -15.39 -7.64 17.45
C PHE A 183 -16.59 -8.56 17.17
N HIS A 184 -16.55 -9.34 16.08
CA HIS A 184 -17.61 -10.31 15.75
C HIS A 184 -17.74 -11.44 16.77
N SER A 185 -16.63 -11.87 17.39
CA SER A 185 -16.67 -12.92 18.41
C SER A 185 -17.47 -12.54 19.66
N LEU A 186 -17.69 -11.24 19.90
CA LEU A 186 -18.48 -10.71 21.00
C LEU A 186 -20.01 -10.76 20.73
N GLY A 187 -20.43 -11.33 19.60
CA GLY A 187 -21.85 -11.59 19.32
C GLY A 187 -22.62 -10.33 18.93
N VAL A 188 -22.04 -9.50 18.06
CA VAL A 188 -22.64 -8.25 17.56
C VAL A 188 -24.01 -8.55 16.95
N THR A 189 -25.07 -8.25 17.70
CA THR A 189 -26.45 -8.14 17.20
C THR A 189 -26.81 -6.65 17.09
N ARG A 190 -27.86 -6.32 16.33
CA ARG A 190 -28.29 -4.94 16.08
C ARG A 190 -28.67 -4.14 17.35
N GLU A 191 -28.64 -4.73 18.55
CA GLU A 191 -29.01 -4.07 19.79
C GLU A 191 -27.92 -4.15 20.87
N SER A 192 -27.55 -2.97 21.40
CA SER A 192 -26.58 -2.68 22.48
C SER A 192 -25.09 -2.66 22.10
N ASN A 193 -24.75 -1.78 21.14
CA ASN A 193 -23.36 -1.46 20.76
C ASN A 193 -22.47 -1.01 21.94
N TYR A 194 -23.01 -0.38 22.99
CA TYR A 194 -22.20 0.20 24.07
C TYR A 194 -21.49 -0.85 24.94
N LYS A 195 -22.20 -1.91 25.34
CA LYS A 195 -21.62 -2.96 26.20
C LYS A 195 -20.57 -3.76 25.43
N ILE A 196 -20.90 -4.14 24.20
CA ILE A 196 -20.00 -4.84 23.28
C ILE A 196 -18.75 -4.01 23.02
N TRP A 197 -18.91 -2.70 22.82
CA TRP A 197 -17.78 -1.79 22.63
C TRP A 197 -16.87 -1.72 23.85
N GLY A 198 -17.45 -1.61 25.05
CA GLY A 198 -16.69 -1.65 26.30
C GLY A 198 -15.91 -2.94 26.48
N GLU A 199 -16.50 -4.09 26.16
CA GLU A 199 -15.85 -5.40 26.22
C GLU A 199 -14.74 -5.54 25.17
N PHE A 200 -15.00 -5.08 23.93
CA PHE A 200 -14.01 -5.02 22.87
C PHE A 200 -12.79 -4.19 23.28
N GLY A 201 -13.01 -2.96 23.76
CA GLY A 201 -11.94 -2.09 24.23
C GLY A 201 -11.12 -2.69 25.36
N LEU A 202 -11.74 -3.44 26.29
CA LEU A 202 -11.03 -4.18 27.32
C LEU A 202 -10.19 -5.32 26.73
N GLN A 203 -10.74 -6.07 25.77
CA GLN A 203 -10.09 -7.23 25.17
C GLN A 203 -8.87 -6.86 24.32
N ILE A 204 -8.98 -5.81 23.53
CA ILE A 204 -7.86 -5.34 22.69
C ILE A 204 -6.97 -4.32 23.41
N GLY A 205 -7.29 -3.93 24.65
CA GLY A 205 -6.45 -3.08 25.48
C GLY A 205 -6.56 -1.57 25.23
N TRP A 206 -7.64 -1.09 24.61
CA TRP A 206 -7.94 0.34 24.48
C TRP A 206 -8.68 0.92 25.70
N LYS A 207 -9.17 0.04 26.57
CA LYS A 207 -9.85 0.40 27.81
C LYS A 207 -9.18 -0.29 28.98
N GLN A 208 -9.00 0.44 30.08
CA GLN A 208 -8.57 -0.12 31.36
C GLN A 208 -9.64 0.18 32.41
N ARG A 209 -10.22 -0.88 32.98
CA ARG A 209 -11.39 -0.79 33.88
C ARG A 209 -12.54 -0.05 33.21
N HIS A 210 -12.83 1.17 33.65
CA HIS A 210 -13.93 1.99 33.12
C HIS A 210 -13.43 3.14 32.24
N LEU A 211 -12.13 3.29 32.04
CA LEU A 211 -11.52 4.42 31.34
C LEU A 211 -10.95 3.99 29.99
N TRP A 212 -11.34 4.68 28.93
CA TRP A 212 -10.69 4.61 27.63
C TRP A 212 -9.33 5.30 27.70
N LEU A 213 -8.32 4.66 27.14
CA LEU A 213 -6.96 5.18 27.09
C LEU A 213 -6.86 6.26 26.01
N TYR A 214 -6.10 7.31 26.30
CA TYR A 214 -5.70 8.30 25.31
C TYR A 214 -4.61 7.75 24.40
N TYR A 215 -4.41 8.34 23.21
CA TYR A 215 -3.40 7.87 22.26
C TYR A 215 -1.99 7.85 22.86
N ARG A 216 -1.69 8.82 23.73
CA ARG A 216 -0.42 8.88 24.46
C ARG A 216 -0.22 7.71 25.45
N GLU A 217 -1.29 7.07 25.88
CA GLU A 217 -1.34 5.96 26.84
C GLU A 217 -1.45 4.58 26.16
N ILE A 218 -1.71 4.55 24.85
CA ILE A 218 -1.70 3.33 24.05
C ILE A 218 -0.29 2.72 24.03
N SER A 219 -0.23 1.39 24.15
CA SER A 219 1.01 0.63 24.18
C SER A 219 1.44 0.23 22.77
N PHE A 220 2.50 0.86 22.27
CA PHE A 220 3.07 0.54 20.95
C PHE A 220 4.17 -0.53 21.06
N ASP A 221 3.77 -1.72 21.51
CA ASP A 221 4.64 -2.87 21.74
C ASP A 221 3.96 -4.14 21.21
N ILE A 222 4.73 -5.06 20.64
CA ILE A 222 4.22 -6.34 20.11
C ILE A 222 3.58 -7.23 21.19
N LYS A 223 3.92 -7.01 22.47
CA LYS A 223 3.31 -7.69 23.63
C LYS A 223 1.95 -7.14 24.01
N ALA A 224 1.48 -6.05 23.39
CA ALA A 224 0.13 -5.55 23.59
C ALA A 224 -0.91 -6.62 23.21
N PRO A 225 -2.17 -6.53 23.67
CA PRO A 225 -3.18 -7.53 23.37
C PRO A 225 -3.41 -7.72 21.86
N LYS A 226 -3.92 -8.89 21.47
CA LYS A 226 -4.25 -9.17 20.07
C LYS A 226 -5.28 -8.17 19.56
N GLY A 227 -5.07 -7.62 18.37
CA GLY A 227 -5.91 -6.58 17.77
C GLY A 227 -5.69 -5.17 18.33
N HIS A 228 -4.72 -4.95 19.22
CA HIS A 228 -4.47 -3.63 19.82
C HIS A 228 -4.13 -2.53 18.81
N LEU A 229 -3.48 -2.90 17.70
CA LEU A 229 -3.10 -1.98 16.63
C LEU A 229 -3.69 -2.43 15.27
N PRO A 230 -3.95 -1.51 14.33
CA PRO A 230 -3.83 -0.04 14.46
C PRO A 230 -4.80 0.54 15.48
N ALA A 231 -4.37 1.51 16.29
CA ALA A 231 -5.23 2.21 17.25
C ALA A 231 -6.25 3.06 16.51
N SER A 232 -7.53 3.04 16.95
CA SER A 232 -8.58 3.86 16.35
C SER A 232 -8.20 5.35 16.32
N ILE A 233 -8.56 6.02 15.22
CA ILE A 233 -8.44 7.47 15.03
C ILE A 233 -9.12 8.26 16.14
N ASP A 234 -10.20 7.71 16.67
CA ASP A 234 -11.03 8.32 17.69
C ASP A 234 -10.46 8.11 19.11
N ILE A 235 -9.35 7.37 19.25
CA ILE A 235 -8.56 7.39 20.49
C ILE A 235 -7.94 8.80 20.59
N CYS A 236 -8.63 9.69 21.32
CA CYS A 236 -8.38 11.12 21.34
C CYS A 236 -6.90 11.47 21.56
N TYR A 237 -6.35 12.30 20.66
CA TYR A 237 -5.02 12.89 20.81
C TYR A 237 -5.00 13.97 21.92
N GLU A 238 -6.05 14.79 22.05
CA GLU A 238 -6.21 15.77 23.14
C GLU A 238 -7.70 16.06 23.47
N ARG A 239 -7.90 16.66 24.64
CA ARG A 239 -9.15 16.87 25.40
C ARG A 239 -10.34 17.40 24.56
N TYR A 240 -11.34 16.57 24.31
CA TYR A 240 -12.72 17.05 24.09
C TYR A 240 -13.47 17.04 25.43
N SER A 241 -13.62 18.23 26.02
CA SER A 241 -14.58 18.48 27.09
C SER A 241 -15.99 18.53 26.48
N GLY A 242 -16.57 17.36 26.24
CA GLY A 242 -17.98 17.20 25.87
C GLY A 242 -18.19 16.27 24.68
N GLY A 243 -18.69 15.06 24.95
CA GLY A 243 -19.24 14.17 23.91
C GLY A 243 -18.81 12.71 24.03
N TYR A 244 -19.66 11.94 24.72
CA TYR A 244 -19.76 10.48 24.89
C TYR A 244 -18.91 9.52 24.04
N ASP A 245 -18.53 8.41 24.70
CA ASP A 245 -18.07 7.07 24.25
C ASP A 245 -18.60 6.48 22.91
N TYR A 246 -19.47 7.18 22.19
CA TYR A 246 -20.24 6.68 21.05
C TYR A 246 -19.49 6.78 19.69
N GLU A 247 -18.61 7.76 19.50
CA GLU A 247 -17.97 8.01 18.19
C GLU A 247 -16.88 6.96 17.86
N THR A 248 -16.02 6.60 18.83
CA THR A 248 -14.99 5.54 18.67
C THR A 248 -15.56 4.18 18.24
N ALA A 249 -16.76 3.83 18.74
CA ALA A 249 -17.45 2.59 18.41
C ALA A 249 -17.88 2.54 16.94
N GLN A 250 -18.12 3.70 16.33
CA GLN A 250 -18.62 3.79 14.96
C GLN A 250 -17.52 3.46 13.95
N PHE A 251 -16.28 3.92 14.15
CA PHE A 251 -15.19 3.61 13.23
C PHE A 251 -14.96 2.10 13.08
N VAL A 252 -14.83 1.37 14.19
CA VAL A 252 -14.58 -0.08 14.14
C VAL A 252 -15.77 -0.81 13.52
N ALA A 253 -17.00 -0.39 13.79
CA ALA A 253 -18.18 -0.95 13.14
C ALA A 253 -18.18 -0.70 11.62
N PHE A 254 -17.83 0.51 11.18
CA PHE A 254 -17.79 0.87 9.76
C PHE A 254 -16.66 0.16 9.02
N ILE A 255 -15.45 0.13 9.58
CA ILE A 255 -14.34 -0.58 8.95
C ILE A 255 -14.56 -2.09 8.96
N SER A 256 -15.16 -2.64 10.02
CA SER A 256 -15.61 -4.03 10.08
C SER A 256 -16.57 -4.35 8.93
N SER A 257 -17.59 -3.51 8.73
CA SER A 257 -18.53 -3.65 7.61
C SER A 257 -17.82 -3.53 6.26
N ARG A 258 -16.85 -2.61 6.12
CA ARG A 258 -16.12 -2.43 4.87
C ARG A 258 -15.23 -3.62 4.55
N LEU A 259 -14.55 -4.20 5.54
CA LEU A 259 -13.74 -5.42 5.39
C LEU A 259 -14.59 -6.59 4.89
N VAL A 260 -15.81 -6.78 5.42
CA VAL A 260 -16.75 -7.79 4.91
C VAL A 260 -17.07 -7.55 3.43
N ASN A 261 -17.38 -6.31 3.06
CA ASN A 261 -17.68 -5.96 1.66
C ASN A 261 -16.49 -6.09 0.71
N CYS A 262 -15.27 -6.21 1.24
CA CYS A 262 -14.03 -6.35 0.48
C CYS A 262 -13.47 -7.77 0.49
N ASP A 263 -14.16 -8.74 1.12
CA ASP A 263 -13.71 -10.13 1.29
C ASP A 263 -12.32 -10.24 1.94
N ILE A 264 -12.07 -9.48 3.01
CA ILE A 264 -10.81 -9.47 3.80
C ILE A 264 -11.03 -10.17 5.14
#